data_AF-A0A2I2UE13-F1
#
_entry.id   AF-A0A2I2UE13-F1
#
_cell.length_a   1.000
_cell.length_b   1.000
_cell.length_c   1.000
_cell.angle_alpha   90.00
_cell.angle_beta   90.00
_cell.angle_gamma   90.00
#
_symmetry.space_group_name_H-M   'P 1'
#
loop_
_entity.id
_entity.type
_entity.pdbx_description
1 polymer ?
#
loop_
_entity_poly.entity_id
_entity_poly.type
_entity_poly.pdbx_seq_one_letter_code
_entity_poly.pdbx_strand_id
1 'polypeptide(L)'
;MTAQRLPGRLQTVTNGVECLIYTDWMCHKFTKSRIADSMFQPSPADHEKYGGDPQHPRKLHIVTRVKSTKRCPYWEKDRTKMPGLEKAHTSQVPQEYSFRECKTESG
;
A
#
# COMPACT_ATOMS: atom_id res chain seq x y z
N MET A 1 4.76 -30.53 66.40
CA MET A 1 3.55 -29.91 65.85
C MET A 1 3.97 -28.82 64.88
N THR A 2 3.56 -29.00 63.64
CA THR A 2 3.80 -28.18 62.45
C THR A 2 3.19 -26.79 62.58
N ALA A 3 3.96 -25.74 62.27
CA ALA A 3 3.41 -24.45 61.87
C ALA A 3 4.28 -23.90 60.73
N GLN A 4 3.78 -24.03 59.51
CA GLN A 4 4.41 -23.58 58.29
C GLN A 4 4.42 -22.05 58.22
N ARG A 5 5.54 -21.46 57.79
CA ARG A 5 5.57 -20.08 57.30
C ARG A 5 6.25 -20.08 55.94
N LEU A 6 5.45 -20.17 54.88
CA LEU A 6 5.92 -20.02 53.50
C LEU A 6 6.40 -18.57 53.32
N PRO A 7 7.63 -18.34 52.83
CA PRO A 7 8.04 -17.01 52.39
C PRO A 7 7.20 -16.66 51.16
N GLY A 8 6.45 -15.57 51.27
CA GLY A 8 5.61 -15.04 50.20
C GLY A 8 6.44 -14.84 48.93
N ARG A 9 6.24 -15.75 47.97
CA ARG A 9 6.71 -15.62 46.60
C ARG A 9 6.01 -14.41 46.00
N LEU A 10 6.70 -13.27 45.97
CA LEU A 10 6.34 -12.15 45.10
C LEU A 10 6.46 -12.66 43.66
N GLN A 11 5.33 -13.08 43.10
CA GLN A 11 5.23 -13.29 41.66
C GLN A 11 5.10 -11.92 41.04
N THR A 12 6.22 -11.32 40.67
CA THR A 12 6.19 -10.22 39.71
C THR A 12 5.68 -10.80 38.40
N VAL A 13 4.43 -10.52 38.06
CA VAL A 13 3.86 -10.81 36.75
C VAL A 13 4.48 -9.81 35.77
N THR A 14 5.70 -10.07 35.30
CA THR A 14 6.32 -9.33 34.18
C THR A 14 6.06 -10.00 32.83
N ASN A 15 5.18 -11.01 32.75
CA ASN A 15 5.02 -11.83 31.54
C ASN A 15 3.97 -11.31 30.53
N GLY A 16 3.63 -10.02 30.55
CA GLY A 16 2.57 -9.48 29.67
C GLY A 16 2.97 -8.34 28.76
N VAL A 17 3.99 -7.56 29.13
CA VAL A 17 4.23 -6.24 28.50
C VAL A 17 5.59 -6.17 27.80
N GLU A 18 6.53 -7.05 28.15
CA GLU A 18 7.89 -7.03 27.60
C GLU A 18 7.96 -7.58 26.15
N CYS A 19 6.94 -8.30 25.67
CA CYS A 19 6.90 -8.81 24.29
C CYS A 19 6.30 -7.85 23.26
N LEU A 20 5.60 -6.78 23.67
CA LEU A 20 5.03 -5.82 22.70
C LEU A 20 6.10 -4.90 22.10
N ILE A 21 7.18 -4.65 22.85
CA ILE A 21 8.26 -3.75 22.42
C ILE A 21 9.25 -4.47 21.49
N TYR A 22 9.41 -5.80 21.63
CA TYR A 22 10.29 -6.59 20.76
C TYR A 22 9.67 -6.93 19.40
N THR A 23 8.34 -6.95 19.29
CA THR A 23 7.64 -7.12 18.01
C THR A 23 7.71 -5.89 17.10
N ASP A 24 7.99 -4.71 17.65
CA ASP A 24 8.11 -3.45 16.87
C ASP A 24 9.43 -3.40 16.05
N TRP A 25 10.41 -4.24 16.41
CA TRP A 25 11.64 -4.46 15.64
C TRP A 25 11.41 -5.28 14.35
N MET A 26 10.24 -5.93 14.22
CA MET A 26 9.92 -6.63 12.99
C MET A 26 9.58 -5.61 11.91
N CYS A 27 10.56 -5.35 11.05
CA CYS A 27 10.30 -4.96 9.67
C CYS A 27 9.37 -6.01 9.05
N HIS A 28 8.07 -5.84 9.26
CA HIS A 28 7.01 -6.56 8.59
C HIS A 28 7.35 -6.52 7.11
N LYS A 29 7.55 -7.70 6.51
CA LYS A 29 8.17 -7.85 5.18
C LYS A 29 7.62 -6.81 4.22
N PHE A 30 8.49 -5.96 3.69
CA PHE A 30 8.08 -4.97 2.72
C PHE A 30 7.74 -5.68 1.40
N THR A 31 6.45 -5.74 1.10
CA THR A 31 5.91 -6.48 -0.05
C THR A 31 5.13 -5.56 -0.98
N LYS A 32 4.90 -6.02 -2.22
CA LYS A 32 4.06 -5.30 -3.18
C LYS A 32 2.61 -5.28 -2.70
N SER A 33 2.05 -4.08 -2.55
CA SER A 33 0.67 -3.89 -2.10
C SER A 33 -0.33 -4.55 -3.06
N ARG A 34 -1.31 -5.25 -2.48
CA ARG A 34 -2.47 -5.77 -3.20
C ARG A 34 -3.64 -4.81 -2.94
N ILE A 35 -4.09 -4.11 -3.98
CA ILE A 35 -5.24 -3.21 -3.91
C ILE A 35 -6.47 -4.03 -4.31
N ALA A 36 -7.54 -3.96 -3.50
CA ALA A 36 -8.79 -4.68 -3.76
C ALA A 36 -9.53 -4.05 -4.95
N ASP A 37 -10.21 -4.87 -5.74
CA ASP A 37 -10.93 -4.39 -6.93
C ASP A 37 -12.11 -3.47 -6.58
N SER A 38 -12.68 -3.63 -5.38
CA SER A 38 -13.73 -2.75 -4.85
C SER A 38 -13.28 -1.29 -4.70
N MET A 39 -11.98 -1.02 -4.52
CA MET A 39 -11.47 0.36 -4.44
C MET A 39 -11.55 1.10 -5.78
N PHE A 40 -11.72 0.39 -6.88
CA PHE A 40 -11.84 0.96 -8.23
C PHE A 40 -13.28 1.11 -8.70
N GLN A 41 -14.26 0.74 -7.87
CA GLN A 41 -15.67 0.93 -8.18
C GLN A 41 -16.10 2.33 -7.70
N PRO A 42 -16.42 3.27 -8.60
CA PRO A 42 -16.84 4.61 -8.21
C PRO A 42 -18.22 4.59 -7.55
N SER A 43 -18.41 5.43 -6.53
CA SER A 43 -19.71 5.64 -5.94
C SER A 43 -20.52 6.68 -6.73
N PRO A 44 -21.87 6.68 -6.65
CA PRO A 44 -22.68 7.73 -7.28
C PRO A 44 -22.27 9.15 -6.88
N ALA A 45 -21.87 9.35 -5.62
CA ALA A 45 -21.39 10.64 -5.13
C ALA A 45 -20.06 11.09 -5.77
N ASP A 46 -19.20 10.15 -6.18
CA ASP A 46 -17.95 10.48 -6.87
C ASP A 46 -18.22 11.05 -8.28
N HIS A 47 -19.28 10.59 -8.94
CA HIS A 47 -19.67 11.09 -10.25
C HIS A 47 -20.13 12.56 -10.18
N GLU A 48 -20.88 12.94 -9.16
CA GLU A 48 -21.28 14.34 -8.93
C GLU A 48 -20.09 15.24 -8.61
N LYS A 49 -19.13 14.73 -7.82
CA LYS A 49 -17.94 15.48 -7.41
C LYS A 49 -16.93 15.69 -8.54
N TYR A 50 -16.70 14.65 -9.36
CA TYR A 50 -15.66 14.65 -10.40
C TYR A 50 -16.21 14.84 -11.82
N GLY A 51 -17.54 14.95 -11.99
CA GLY A 51 -18.21 15.23 -13.25
C GLY A 51 -18.04 14.14 -14.31
N GLY A 52 -17.72 12.91 -13.90
CA GLY A 52 -17.49 11.78 -14.80
C GLY A 52 -18.78 11.04 -15.11
N ASP A 53 -19.06 10.78 -16.38
CA ASP A 53 -20.23 10.01 -16.83
C ASP A 53 -19.91 8.50 -16.88
N PRO A 54 -20.58 7.65 -16.08
CA PRO A 54 -20.45 6.19 -16.18
C PRO A 54 -20.83 5.64 -17.56
N GLN A 55 -21.78 6.30 -18.24
CA GLN A 55 -22.32 5.83 -19.52
C GLN A 55 -21.34 6.05 -20.67
N HIS A 56 -20.50 7.08 -20.57
CA HIS A 56 -19.52 7.47 -21.58
C HIS A 56 -18.12 7.60 -20.98
N PRO A 57 -17.43 6.47 -20.74
CA PRO A 57 -16.09 6.50 -20.18
C PRO A 57 -15.11 7.18 -21.15
N ARG A 58 -14.15 7.92 -20.59
CA ARG A 58 -13.09 8.56 -21.39
C ARG A 58 -12.19 7.51 -22.03
N LYS A 59 -11.84 7.73 -23.30
CA LYS A 59 -10.98 6.83 -24.08
C LYS A 59 -9.49 6.99 -23.78
N LEU A 60 -9.07 8.19 -23.38
CA LEU A 60 -7.66 8.51 -23.15
C LEU A 60 -7.43 9.02 -21.72
N HIS A 61 -6.31 8.59 -21.15
CA HIS A 61 -5.81 9.10 -19.88
C HIS A 61 -4.64 10.03 -20.14
N ILE A 62 -4.69 11.25 -19.58
CA ILE A 62 -3.52 12.12 -19.49
C ILE A 62 -2.83 11.77 -18.18
N VAL A 63 -1.60 11.27 -18.26
CA VAL A 63 -0.82 10.87 -17.09
C VAL A 63 0.39 11.77 -16.95
N THR A 64 0.55 12.34 -15.76
CA THR A 64 1.66 13.22 -15.42
C THR A 64 2.28 12.74 -14.13
N ARG A 65 3.59 12.46 -14.15
CA ARG A 65 4.31 12.13 -12.92
C ARG A 65 4.51 13.38 -12.08
N VAL A 66 3.92 13.40 -10.89
CA VAL A 66 4.02 14.52 -9.93
C VAL A 66 5.01 14.22 -8.79
N LYS A 67 5.27 12.94 -8.48
CA LYS A 67 6.19 12.53 -7.40
C LYS A 67 7.49 11.92 -7.96
N SER A 68 8.57 12.03 -7.19
CA SER A 68 9.87 11.44 -7.54
C SER A 68 9.84 9.93 -7.35
N THR A 69 10.60 9.20 -8.17
CA THR A 69 10.85 7.76 -8.01
C THR A 69 12.01 7.47 -7.03
N LYS A 70 12.69 8.52 -6.53
CA LYS A 70 13.69 8.37 -5.47
C LYS A 70 13.02 7.87 -4.19
N ARG A 71 13.66 6.90 -3.52
CA ARG A 71 13.13 6.20 -2.33
C ARG A 71 11.85 5.37 -2.58
N CYS A 72 11.41 5.23 -3.83
CA CYS A 72 10.41 4.22 -4.19
C CYS A 72 11.04 2.83 -4.37
N PRO A 73 10.25 1.76 -4.23
CA PRO A 73 10.66 0.40 -4.56
C PRO A 73 11.06 0.26 -6.02
N TYR A 74 11.90 -0.74 -6.33
CA TYR A 74 12.36 -0.96 -7.71
C TYR A 74 11.18 -1.24 -8.67
N TRP A 75 10.14 -1.95 -8.23
CA TRP A 75 8.97 -2.24 -9.07
C TRP A 75 8.16 -1.00 -9.45
N GLU A 76 8.19 0.07 -8.66
CA GLU A 76 7.56 1.36 -9.03
C GLU A 76 8.44 2.15 -10.01
N LYS A 77 9.76 2.05 -9.85
CA LYS A 77 10.72 2.67 -10.78
C LYS A 77 10.58 2.05 -12.16
N ASP A 78 10.50 0.73 -12.25
CA ASP A 78 10.38 0.03 -13.54
C ASP A 78 9.03 0.29 -14.22
N ARG A 79 7.94 0.37 -13.44
CA ARG A 79 6.63 0.82 -13.93
C ARG A 79 6.62 2.25 -14.49
N THR A 80 7.58 3.08 -14.13
CA THR A 80 7.67 4.46 -14.63
C THR A 80 8.36 4.53 -16.00
N LYS A 81 9.23 3.56 -16.33
CA LYS A 81 10.01 3.52 -17.59
C LYS A 81 9.14 3.19 -18.80
N MET A 82 8.32 2.14 -18.69
CA MET A 82 7.44 1.66 -19.77
C MET A 82 6.48 2.74 -20.33
N PRO A 83 5.75 3.51 -19.49
CA PRO A 83 4.86 4.57 -19.96
C PRO A 83 5.59 5.88 -20.30
N GLY A 84 6.93 5.88 -20.38
CA GLY A 84 7.75 7.04 -20.73
C GLY A 84 7.84 8.13 -19.65
N LEU A 85 7.30 7.91 -18.45
CA LEU A 85 7.14 8.93 -17.37
C LEU A 85 8.44 9.27 -16.63
N GLU A 86 9.60 9.17 -17.29
CA GLU A 86 10.92 9.43 -16.71
C GLU A 86 11.13 10.89 -16.34
N LYS A 87 10.53 11.82 -17.10
CA LYS A 87 10.53 13.25 -16.81
C LYS A 87 9.32 13.60 -15.92
N ALA A 88 9.59 14.33 -14.84
CA ALA A 88 8.51 14.82 -13.97
C ALA A 88 7.78 15.99 -14.67
N HIS A 89 6.52 16.20 -14.32
CA HIS A 89 5.71 17.32 -14.81
C HIS A 89 5.60 17.40 -16.34
N THR A 90 5.80 16.28 -17.02
CA THR A 90 5.55 16.15 -18.46
C THR A 90 4.31 15.27 -18.63
N SER A 91 3.27 15.83 -19.21
CA SER A 91 2.04 15.10 -19.51
C SER A 91 2.29 14.18 -20.69
N GLN A 92 1.98 12.90 -20.50
CA GLN A 92 1.95 11.93 -21.58
C GLN A 92 0.51 11.48 -21.79
N VAL A 93 0.20 11.14 -23.02
CA VAL A 93 -1.09 10.57 -23.42
C VAL A 93 -0.86 9.09 -23.67
N PRO A 94 -0.86 8.25 -22.62
CA PRO A 94 -0.94 6.81 -22.80
C PRO A 94 -2.22 6.45 -23.57
N GLN A 95 -2.03 5.69 -24.65
CA GLN A 95 -3.10 4.97 -25.32
C GLN A 95 -3.65 3.94 -24.34
N GLU A 96 -4.97 3.90 -24.16
CA GLU A 96 -5.75 3.02 -23.25
C GLU A 96 -4.94 1.97 -22.46
N TYR A 97 -4.21 2.39 -21.43
CA TYR A 97 -3.65 1.46 -20.45
C TYR A 97 -4.66 1.34 -19.32
N SER A 98 -5.34 0.20 -19.26
CA SER A 98 -5.93 -0.19 -18.00
C SER A 98 -4.76 -0.35 -17.02
N PHE A 99 -4.76 0.42 -15.93
CA PHE A 99 -3.75 0.30 -14.85
C PHE A 99 -3.71 -1.13 -14.24
N ARG A 100 -4.64 -2.00 -14.66
CA ARG A 100 -4.76 -3.42 -14.35
C ARG A 100 -3.61 -4.28 -14.89
N GLU A 101 -3.00 -3.94 -16.03
CA GLU A 101 -2.00 -4.80 -16.70
C GLU A 101 -0.60 -4.79 -16.06
N CYS A 102 -0.44 -4.18 -14.90
CA CYS A 102 0.83 -4.26 -14.17
C CYS A 102 0.89 -5.45 -13.18
N LYS A 103 0.11 -6.51 -13.47
CA LYS A 103 0.11 -7.84 -12.84
C LYS A 103 0.13 -8.88 -13.97
N THR A 104 1.30 -9.46 -14.25
CA THR A 104 1.61 -10.83 -14.73
C THR A 104 2.74 -10.83 -15.75
N GLU A 105 3.99 -10.63 -15.31
CA GLU A 105 5.19 -11.22 -15.94
C GLU A 105 6.29 -11.26 -14.87
N SER A 106 6.30 -12.33 -14.08
CA SER A 106 7.47 -12.85 -13.33
C SER A 106 7.02 -14.07 -12.54
N GLY A 107 7.30 -15.25 -13.09
CA GLY A 107 7.08 -16.56 -12.48
C GLY A 107 6.18 -17.44 -13.31
#